data_AF-K9ZC80-F1
#
_entry.id   AF-K9ZC80-F1
#
_cell.length_a   1.000
_cell.length_b   1.000
_cell.length_c   1.000
_cell.angle_alpha   90.00
_cell.angle_beta   90.00
_cell.angle_gamma   90.00
#
_symmetry.space_group_name_H-M   'P 1'
#
loop_
_entity.id
_entity.type
_entity.pdbx_description
1 polymer ?
#
loop_
_entity_poly.entity_id
_entity_poly.type
_entity_poly.pdbx_seq_one_letter_code
_entity_poly.pdbx_strand_id
1 'polypeptide(L)'
;MSNIITPILTGVFAFIATNIDDIVILLVFFSQVNENFRPWQIVMGQYLGFTILVIFSLPGFFGGLILPPAWIGLLGLIPIGIGISSLVNKEKEQLADVPEEIISPATSINNYSLTPQIYTVAAITVANGSDNISIYIPLFSSISFNSFLLIIGLFFFLLGVWCYVAYQLTHQKKVADFFTNYGNYLVPFVLMGLGTVIVWKSKALSPLKLLGSCICLLILLKKDDSNQNAGDEKEIVPITNDESFKL
;
A
#
# COMPACT_ATOMS: atom_id res chain seq x y z
N MET A 1 25.64 9.10 -18.07
CA MET A 1 25.84 8.22 -16.89
C MET A 1 24.57 8.07 -16.03
N SER A 2 23.37 8.28 -16.60
CA SER A 2 22.07 8.30 -15.89
C SER A 2 21.22 7.03 -16.08
N ASN A 3 21.79 5.92 -16.57
CA ASN A 3 20.98 4.79 -17.04
C ASN A 3 20.52 3.81 -15.95
N ILE A 4 21.10 3.84 -14.75
CA ILE A 4 20.73 2.93 -13.64
C ILE A 4 20.25 3.65 -12.37
N ILE A 5 20.73 4.87 -12.15
CA ILE A 5 20.44 5.64 -10.92
C ILE A 5 18.96 5.98 -10.84
N THR A 6 18.35 6.42 -11.96
CA THR A 6 16.93 6.78 -11.97
C THR A 6 16.03 5.58 -11.66
N PRO A 7 16.15 4.41 -12.31
CA PRO A 7 15.39 3.21 -11.92
C PRO A 7 15.59 2.81 -10.46
N ILE A 8 16.82 2.89 -9.93
CA ILE A 8 17.09 2.58 -8.52
C ILE A 8 16.33 3.53 -7.60
N LEU A 9 16.46 4.84 -7.80
CA LEU A 9 15.77 5.83 -6.96
C LEU A 9 14.26 5.69 -7.07
N THR A 10 13.71 5.55 -8.28
CA THR A 10 12.28 5.31 -8.48
C THR A 10 11.82 4.04 -7.77
N GLY A 11 12.59 2.96 -7.86
CA GLY A 11 12.31 1.71 -7.16
C GLY A 11 12.35 1.86 -5.63
N VAL A 12 13.40 2.48 -5.09
CA VAL A 12 13.51 2.75 -3.64
C VAL A 12 12.31 3.54 -3.14
N PHE A 13 11.97 4.65 -3.81
CA PHE A 13 10.86 5.49 -3.40
C PHE A 13 9.51 4.79 -3.53
N ALA A 14 9.28 4.04 -4.61
CA ALA A 14 8.06 3.26 -4.79
C ALA A 14 7.93 2.19 -3.71
N PHE A 15 9.00 1.44 -3.43
CA PHE A 15 9.01 0.41 -2.40
C PHE A 15 8.74 1.01 -1.00
N ILE A 16 9.43 2.09 -0.64
CA ILE A 16 9.19 2.76 0.65
C ILE A 16 7.74 3.23 0.75
N ALA A 17 7.21 3.83 -0.32
CA ALA A 17 5.88 4.41 -0.31
C ALA A 17 4.76 3.38 -0.12
N THR A 18 4.94 2.15 -0.61
CA THR A 18 3.92 1.10 -0.51
C THR A 18 4.14 0.15 0.67
N ASN A 19 5.34 0.08 1.25
CA ASN A 19 5.62 -0.87 2.33
C ASN A 19 5.75 -0.18 3.70
N ILE A 20 5.51 1.13 3.81
CA ILE A 20 5.65 1.82 5.11
C ILE A 20 4.63 1.31 6.13
N ASP A 21 3.41 1.00 5.67
CA ASP A 21 2.32 0.52 6.52
C ASP A 21 2.55 -0.94 6.95
N ASP A 22 3.23 -1.73 6.12
CA ASP A 22 3.64 -3.10 6.45
C ASP A 22 4.56 -3.18 7.68
N ILE A 23 5.25 -2.09 8.05
CA ILE A 23 6.08 -2.07 9.26
C ILE A 23 5.25 -2.41 10.49
N VAL A 24 4.02 -1.92 10.60
CA VAL A 24 3.15 -2.18 11.75
C VAL A 24 2.81 -3.66 11.83
N ILE A 25 2.40 -4.25 10.70
CA ILE A 25 2.07 -5.67 10.60
C ILE A 25 3.29 -6.54 10.92
N LEU A 26 4.46 -6.18 10.38
CA LEU A 26 5.72 -6.87 10.68
C LEU A 26 6.09 -6.80 12.15
N LEU A 27 5.93 -5.65 12.79
CA LEU A 27 6.17 -5.48 14.23
C LEU A 27 5.26 -6.38 15.04
N VAL A 28 3.97 -6.44 14.68
CA VAL A 28 3.01 -7.32 15.34
C VAL A 28 3.45 -8.79 15.19
N PHE A 29 3.84 -9.22 13.99
CA PHE A 29 4.34 -10.60 13.80
C PHE A 29 5.62 -10.88 14.57
N PHE A 30 6.62 -10.01 14.50
CA PHE A 30 7.89 -10.22 15.20
C PHE A 30 7.73 -10.15 16.72
N SER A 31 6.74 -9.42 17.24
CA SER A 31 6.41 -9.40 18.67
C SER A 31 5.80 -10.71 19.18
N GLN A 32 5.20 -11.50 18.29
CA GLN A 32 4.59 -12.81 18.60
C GLN A 32 5.56 -13.99 18.51
N VAL A 33 6.83 -13.73 18.20
CA VAL A 33 7.85 -14.78 18.07
C VAL A 33 7.98 -15.57 19.37
N ASN A 34 7.89 -16.90 19.26
CA ASN A 34 7.98 -17.85 20.37
C ASN A 34 8.60 -19.17 19.88
N GLU A 35 8.57 -20.23 20.71
CA GLU A 35 9.16 -21.53 20.36
C GLU A 35 8.57 -22.16 19.08
N ASN A 36 7.30 -21.90 18.80
CA ASN A 36 6.53 -22.43 17.68
C ASN A 36 6.45 -21.47 16.47
N PHE A 37 6.71 -20.17 16.67
CA PHE A 37 6.68 -19.15 15.62
C PHE A 37 8.01 -18.40 15.58
N ARG A 38 8.86 -18.73 14.61
CA ARG A 38 10.23 -18.25 14.52
C ARG A 38 10.36 -17.09 13.53
N PRO A 39 11.35 -16.19 13.70
CA PRO A 39 11.56 -15.04 12.81
C PRO A 39 11.70 -15.42 11.33
N TRP A 40 12.35 -16.54 11.03
CA TRP A 40 12.54 -16.99 9.64
C TRP A 40 11.21 -17.33 8.94
N GLN A 41 10.19 -17.78 9.68
CA GLN A 41 8.87 -18.09 9.11
C GLN A 41 8.12 -16.82 8.70
N ILE A 42 8.29 -15.73 9.46
CA ILE A 42 7.78 -14.40 9.10
C ILE A 42 8.44 -13.94 7.81
N VAL A 43 9.77 -14.02 7.74
CA VAL A 43 10.53 -13.64 6.53
C VAL A 43 10.09 -14.47 5.32
N MET A 44 9.95 -15.79 5.45
CA MET A 44 9.48 -16.63 4.34
C MET A 44 8.04 -16.30 3.92
N GLY A 45 7.14 -16.03 4.88
CA GLY A 45 5.78 -15.64 4.58
C GLY A 45 5.71 -14.31 3.84
N GLN A 46 6.52 -13.33 4.25
CA GLN A 46 6.64 -12.03 3.59
C GLN A 46 7.16 -12.16 2.16
N TYR A 47 8.23 -12.94 1.95
CA TYR A 47 8.73 -13.19 0.60
C TYR A 47 7.71 -13.90 -0.28
N LEU A 48 6.96 -14.86 0.27
CA LEU A 48 5.90 -15.56 -0.44
C LEU A 48 4.75 -14.61 -0.82
N GLY A 49 4.25 -13.84 0.14
CA GLY A 49 3.18 -12.87 -0.08
C GLY A 49 3.58 -11.77 -1.06
N PHE A 50 4.75 -11.18 -0.88
CA PHE A 50 5.29 -10.16 -1.78
C PHE A 50 5.52 -10.69 -3.20
N THR A 51 5.95 -11.95 -3.34
CA THR A 51 6.04 -12.60 -4.66
C THR A 51 4.69 -12.65 -5.35
N ILE A 52 3.62 -12.98 -4.62
CA ILE A 52 2.25 -12.98 -5.15
C ILE A 52 1.84 -11.57 -5.60
N LEU A 53 2.13 -10.53 -4.80
CA LEU A 53 1.86 -9.13 -5.17
C LEU A 53 2.60 -8.72 -6.45
N VAL A 54 3.87 -9.10 -6.58
CA VAL A 54 4.67 -8.86 -7.80
C VAL A 54 4.03 -9.57 -9.00
N ILE A 55 3.61 -10.83 -8.84
CA ILE A 55 2.93 -11.59 -9.91
C ILE A 55 1.66 -10.88 -10.36
N PHE A 56 0.83 -10.43 -9.42
CA PHE A 56 -0.39 -9.67 -9.74
C PHE A 56 -0.11 -8.30 -10.38
N SER A 57 1.10 -7.78 -10.21
CA SER A 57 1.54 -6.52 -10.82
C SER A 57 2.14 -6.70 -12.23
N LEU A 58 2.49 -7.93 -12.64
CA LEU A 58 3.05 -8.22 -13.97
C LEU A 58 2.18 -7.80 -15.16
N PRO A 59 0.83 -7.80 -15.09
CA PRO A 59 0.01 -7.21 -16.14
C PRO A 59 0.38 -5.77 -16.46
N GLY A 60 0.90 -5.00 -15.51
CA GLY A 60 1.45 -3.67 -15.77
C GLY A 60 2.65 -3.72 -16.72
N PHE A 61 3.61 -4.61 -16.47
CA PHE A 61 4.79 -4.78 -17.33
C PHE A 61 4.41 -5.21 -18.75
N PHE A 62 3.60 -6.27 -18.88
CA PHE A 62 3.15 -6.75 -20.19
C PHE A 62 2.23 -5.73 -20.89
N GLY A 63 1.40 -5.03 -20.13
CA GLY A 63 0.59 -3.93 -20.61
C GLY A 63 1.43 -2.81 -21.20
N GLY A 64 2.57 -2.47 -20.59
CA GLY A 64 3.53 -1.51 -21.12
C GLY A 64 4.14 -1.88 -22.49
N LEU A 65 4.13 -3.17 -22.86
CA LEU A 65 4.62 -3.63 -24.17
C LEU A 65 3.57 -3.48 -25.28
N ILE A 66 2.29 -3.42 -24.94
CA ILE A 66 1.16 -3.44 -25.89
C ILE A 66 0.45 -2.09 -25.94
N LEU A 67 0.36 -1.39 -24.81
CA LEU A 67 -0.42 -0.17 -24.67
C LEU A 67 0.28 1.04 -25.30
N PRO A 68 -0.47 1.95 -25.94
CA PRO A 68 0.07 3.22 -26.39
C PRO A 68 0.60 4.06 -25.21
N PRO A 69 1.64 4.89 -25.41
CA PRO A 69 2.18 5.75 -24.36
C PRO A 69 1.12 6.61 -23.65
N ALA A 70 0.10 7.08 -24.38
CA ALA A 70 -0.99 7.85 -23.80
C ALA A 70 -1.73 7.11 -22.67
N TRP A 71 -1.96 5.80 -22.81
CA TRP A 71 -2.65 4.98 -21.81
C TRP A 71 -1.77 4.70 -20.60
N ILE A 72 -0.47 4.48 -20.83
CA ILE A 72 0.53 4.32 -19.75
C ILE A 72 0.58 5.58 -18.89
N GLY A 73 0.53 6.77 -19.52
CA GLY A 73 0.49 8.01 -18.77
C GLY A 73 -0.78 8.18 -17.92
N LEU A 74 -1.93 7.68 -18.38
CA LEU A 74 -3.16 7.69 -17.57
C LEU A 74 -3.05 6.81 -16.33
N LEU A 75 -2.31 5.69 -16.39
CA LEU A 75 -2.05 4.87 -15.21
C LEU A 75 -1.29 5.66 -14.13
N GLY A 76 -0.48 6.65 -14.52
CA GLY A 76 0.19 7.57 -13.60
C GLY A 76 -0.76 8.47 -12.80
N LEU A 77 -2.05 8.57 -13.17
CA LEU A 77 -3.06 9.27 -12.37
C LEU A 77 -3.48 8.46 -11.14
N ILE A 78 -3.32 7.14 -11.14
CA ILE A 78 -3.64 6.27 -9.99
C ILE A 78 -2.78 6.65 -8.77
N PRO A 79 -1.43 6.63 -8.83
CA PRO A 79 -0.59 7.05 -7.71
C PRO A 79 -0.80 8.53 -7.32
N ILE A 80 -1.14 9.41 -8.27
CA ILE A 80 -1.49 10.81 -7.96
C ILE A 80 -2.78 10.87 -7.15
N GLY A 81 -3.82 10.14 -7.58
CA GLY A 81 -5.11 10.09 -6.90
C GLY A 81 -4.99 9.53 -5.48
N ILE A 82 -4.22 8.47 -5.29
CA ILE A 82 -3.94 7.89 -3.96
C ILE A 82 -3.22 8.90 -3.08
N GLY A 83 -2.18 9.57 -3.61
CA GLY A 83 -1.48 10.61 -2.85
C GLY A 83 -2.39 11.80 -2.48
N ILE A 84 -3.23 12.26 -3.40
CA ILE A 84 -4.19 13.33 -3.09
C ILE A 84 -5.20 12.88 -2.03
N SER A 85 -5.78 11.68 -2.20
CA SER A 85 -6.77 11.12 -1.27
C SER A 85 -6.21 11.02 0.15
N SER A 86 -4.98 10.51 0.29
CA SER A 86 -4.30 10.40 1.58
C SER A 86 -4.04 11.76 2.26
N LEU A 87 -3.87 12.86 1.50
CA LEU A 87 -3.75 14.20 2.07
C LEU A 87 -5.10 14.81 2.49
N VAL A 88 -6.16 14.51 1.75
CA VAL A 88 -7.51 15.04 2.04
C VAL A 88 -8.13 14.31 3.23
N ASN A 89 -7.93 12.99 3.33
CA ASN A 89 -8.65 12.15 4.29
C ASN A 89 -7.92 11.97 5.63
N LYS A 90 -6.77 12.65 5.77
CA LYS A 90 -5.86 12.52 6.90
C LYS A 90 -6.44 12.96 8.26
N GLU A 91 -7.53 13.72 8.26
CA GLU A 91 -8.15 14.23 9.50
C GLU A 91 -8.99 13.18 10.26
N LYS A 92 -9.33 12.02 9.65
CA LYS A 92 -10.18 11.00 10.32
C LYS A 92 -9.44 9.80 10.92
N GLU A 93 -8.20 9.54 10.52
CA GLU A 93 -7.47 8.32 10.91
C GLU A 93 -6.93 8.33 12.36
N GLN A 94 -7.02 9.46 13.07
CA GLN A 94 -6.57 9.55 14.47
C GLN A 94 -7.57 8.96 15.48
N LEU A 95 -8.71 8.43 15.04
CA LEU A 95 -9.75 7.83 15.90
C LEU A 95 -10.05 6.35 15.59
N ALA A 96 -9.35 5.73 14.63
CA ALA A 96 -9.52 4.31 14.36
C ALA A 96 -8.52 3.51 15.20
N ASP A 97 -9.04 2.79 16.19
CA ASP A 97 -8.32 1.83 17.01
C ASP A 97 -7.51 0.84 16.14
N VAL A 98 -6.36 0.42 16.66
CA VAL A 98 -5.52 -0.63 16.07
C VAL A 98 -6.38 -1.86 15.78
N PRO A 99 -6.35 -2.46 14.57
CA PRO A 99 -7.21 -3.59 14.25
C PRO A 99 -7.00 -4.75 15.22
N GLU A 100 -7.97 -5.00 16.09
CA GLU A 100 -8.05 -6.19 16.97
C GLU A 100 -8.06 -7.51 16.16
N GLU A 101 -8.31 -7.45 14.85
CA GLU A 101 -8.45 -8.60 13.97
C GLU A 101 -7.12 -9.34 13.68
N ILE A 102 -5.96 -8.73 13.95
CA ILE A 102 -4.66 -9.41 13.79
C ILE A 102 -4.43 -10.46 14.91
N ILE A 103 -5.24 -10.45 15.98
CA ILE A 103 -5.05 -11.27 17.17
C ILE A 103 -5.67 -12.68 17.03
N SER A 104 -6.55 -12.91 16.04
CA SER A 104 -7.13 -14.24 15.83
C SER A 104 -6.49 -14.94 14.64
N PRO A 105 -5.72 -16.03 14.84
CA PRO A 105 -5.28 -16.85 13.72
C PRO A 105 -6.53 -17.42 13.05
N ALA A 106 -6.78 -16.98 11.82
CA ALA A 106 -7.88 -17.46 11.00
C ALA A 106 -7.91 -19.00 11.01
N THR A 107 -9.08 -19.49 11.38
CA THR A 107 -9.54 -20.86 11.47
C THR A 107 -8.81 -21.82 10.52
N SER A 108 -8.14 -22.79 11.12
CA SER A 108 -7.69 -24.09 10.61
C SER A 108 -8.14 -24.43 9.17
N ILE A 109 -7.32 -24.06 8.18
CA ILE A 109 -7.44 -24.60 6.83
C ILE A 109 -6.56 -25.85 6.76
N ASN A 110 -7.22 -27.00 6.72
CA ASN A 110 -6.59 -28.31 6.80
C ASN A 110 -5.75 -28.62 5.55
N ASN A 111 -4.59 -29.25 5.83
CA ASN A 111 -3.73 -30.03 4.93
C ASN A 111 -3.00 -29.24 3.85
N TYR A 112 -1.73 -28.86 4.07
CA TYR A 112 -0.53 -29.21 3.26
C TYR A 112 0.73 -28.84 4.07
N SER A 113 1.73 -29.73 4.05
CA SER A 113 2.88 -29.80 4.97
C SER A 113 3.96 -28.69 4.87
N LEU A 114 3.57 -27.42 5.01
CA LEU A 114 4.48 -26.31 5.35
C LEU A 114 3.82 -25.49 6.47
N THR A 115 4.60 -24.99 7.43
CA THR A 115 4.08 -24.52 8.73
C THR A 115 2.97 -23.48 8.54
N PRO A 116 1.75 -23.66 9.11
CA PRO A 116 0.57 -22.79 8.86
C PRO A 116 0.86 -21.30 9.00
N GLN A 117 1.82 -20.93 9.85
CA GLN A 117 2.25 -19.57 10.11
C GLN A 117 2.83 -18.86 8.87
N ILE A 118 3.55 -19.56 8.00
CA ILE A 118 4.13 -18.96 6.77
C ILE A 118 3.00 -18.51 5.84
N TYR A 119 1.97 -19.35 5.67
CA TYR A 119 0.81 -19.04 4.85
C TYR A 119 -0.04 -17.92 5.45
N THR A 120 -0.21 -17.89 6.76
CA THR A 120 -0.91 -16.79 7.44
C THR A 120 -0.20 -15.45 7.20
N VAL A 121 1.12 -15.40 7.39
CA VAL A 121 1.90 -14.18 7.11
C VAL A 121 1.81 -13.79 5.64
N ALA A 122 1.92 -14.75 4.71
CA ALA A 122 1.79 -14.49 3.28
C ALA A 122 0.39 -13.96 2.92
N ALA A 123 -0.67 -14.55 3.46
CA ALA A 123 -2.04 -14.14 3.21
C ALA A 123 -2.31 -12.72 3.72
N ILE A 124 -1.84 -12.38 4.92
CA ILE A 124 -1.95 -11.03 5.47
C ILE A 124 -1.13 -10.03 4.65
N THR A 125 0.08 -10.41 4.20
CA THR A 125 0.89 -9.58 3.29
C THR A 125 0.15 -9.29 1.99
N VAL A 126 -0.50 -10.31 1.40
CA VAL A 126 -1.28 -10.15 0.17
C VAL A 126 -2.52 -9.29 0.39
N ALA A 127 -3.20 -9.48 1.52
CA ALA A 127 -4.37 -8.70 1.88
C ALA A 127 -4.04 -7.22 2.11
N ASN A 128 -2.88 -6.92 2.73
CA ASN A 128 -2.44 -5.55 2.97
C ASN A 128 -1.88 -4.88 1.71
N GLY A 129 -1.13 -5.61 0.88
CA GLY A 129 -0.40 -5.04 -0.26
C GLY A 129 -1.24 -4.71 -1.50
N SER A 130 -2.51 -4.35 -1.31
CA SER A 130 -3.38 -3.90 -2.40
C SER A 130 -2.89 -2.58 -3.02
N ASP A 131 -2.32 -1.70 -2.18
CA ASP A 131 -1.64 -0.48 -2.58
C ASP A 131 -0.36 -0.80 -3.37
N ASN A 132 0.44 -1.81 -2.98
CA ASN A 132 1.59 -2.29 -3.76
C ASN A 132 1.19 -2.57 -5.21
N ILE A 133 0.10 -3.33 -5.44
CA ILE A 133 -0.37 -3.65 -6.79
C ILE A 133 -0.78 -2.38 -7.55
N SER A 134 -1.53 -1.48 -6.90
CA SER A 134 -2.04 -0.24 -7.50
C SER A 134 -0.91 0.70 -7.97
N ILE A 135 0.25 0.64 -7.32
CA ILE A 135 1.43 1.46 -7.62
C ILE A 135 2.40 0.75 -8.56
N TYR A 136 2.58 -0.56 -8.40
CA TYR A 136 3.51 -1.34 -9.21
C TYR A 136 3.01 -1.54 -10.64
N ILE A 137 1.70 -1.67 -10.88
CA ILE A 137 1.15 -1.77 -12.24
C ILE A 137 1.53 -0.54 -13.10
N PRO A 138 1.22 0.71 -12.70
CA PRO A 138 1.66 1.91 -13.41
C PRO A 138 3.19 1.98 -13.55
N LEU A 139 3.94 1.69 -12.49
CA LEU A 139 5.40 1.74 -12.52
C LEU A 139 5.97 0.78 -13.57
N PHE A 140 5.58 -0.50 -13.52
CA PHE A 140 6.09 -1.54 -14.40
C PHE A 140 5.71 -1.30 -15.86
N SER A 141 4.55 -0.68 -16.13
CA SER A 141 4.15 -0.29 -17.48
C SER A 141 5.02 0.81 -18.10
N SER A 142 5.75 1.58 -17.28
CA SER A 142 6.49 2.77 -17.70
C SER A 142 8.01 2.59 -17.84
N ILE A 143 8.51 1.37 -17.65
CA ILE A 143 9.94 1.04 -17.58
C ILE A 143 10.33 -0.03 -18.61
N SER A 144 11.61 -0.06 -18.98
CA SER A 144 12.16 -1.09 -19.86
C SER A 144 12.40 -2.41 -19.11
N PHE A 145 12.55 -3.51 -19.85
CA PHE A 145 12.83 -4.84 -19.29
C PHE A 145 14.05 -4.86 -18.35
N ASN A 146 15.15 -4.20 -18.72
CA ASN A 146 16.35 -4.15 -17.89
C ASN A 146 16.10 -3.39 -16.57
N SER A 147 15.36 -2.28 -16.62
CA SER A 147 14.97 -1.54 -15.42
C SER A 147 13.99 -2.32 -14.56
N PHE A 148 13.08 -3.07 -15.18
CA PHE A 148 12.15 -3.95 -14.48
C PHE A 148 12.89 -5.03 -13.68
N LEU A 149 13.81 -5.77 -14.30
CA LEU A 149 14.62 -6.77 -13.60
C LEU A 149 15.42 -6.18 -12.44
N LEU A 150 16.00 -4.99 -12.65
CA LEU A 150 16.73 -4.27 -11.61
C LEU A 150 15.80 -3.93 -10.44
N ILE A 151 14.62 -3.37 -10.72
CA ILE A 151 13.65 -2.96 -9.70
C ILE A 151 13.12 -4.18 -8.93
N ILE A 152 12.84 -5.30 -9.60
CA ILE A 152 12.44 -6.54 -8.92
C ILE A 152 13.53 -7.04 -7.97
N GLY A 153 14.78 -7.13 -8.44
CA GLY A 153 15.90 -7.51 -7.58
C GLY A 153 16.08 -6.57 -6.39
N LEU A 154 15.91 -5.26 -6.63
CA LEU A 154 15.94 -4.23 -5.59
C LEU A 154 14.79 -4.39 -4.59
N PHE A 155 13.57 -4.67 -5.03
CA PHE A 155 12.41 -4.85 -4.15
C PHE A 155 12.62 -6.04 -3.20
N PHE A 156 13.08 -7.18 -3.71
CA PHE A 156 13.36 -8.34 -2.84
C PHE A 156 14.52 -8.05 -1.87
N PHE A 157 15.55 -7.33 -2.31
CA PHE A 157 16.62 -6.89 -1.41
C PHE A 157 16.07 -5.97 -0.30
N LEU A 158 15.29 -4.96 -0.66
CA LEU A 158 14.68 -4.03 0.29
C LEU A 158 13.69 -4.70 1.22
N LEU A 159 12.93 -5.71 0.76
CA LEU A 159 12.05 -6.52 1.61
C LEU A 159 12.83 -7.22 2.73
N GLY A 160 14.00 -7.77 2.42
CA GLY A 160 14.91 -8.32 3.42
C GLY A 160 15.37 -7.27 4.44
N VAL A 161 15.75 -6.08 3.96
CA VAL A 161 16.09 -4.94 4.82
C VAL A 161 14.90 -4.53 5.69
N TRP A 162 13.70 -4.51 5.13
CA TRP A 162 12.47 -4.14 5.83
C TRP A 162 12.13 -5.10 6.96
N CYS A 163 12.22 -6.41 6.69
CA CYS A 163 12.05 -7.44 7.71
C CYS A 163 13.08 -7.28 8.84
N TYR A 164 14.34 -7.00 8.49
CA TYR A 164 15.40 -6.78 9.48
C TYR A 164 15.14 -5.52 10.32
N VAL A 165 14.77 -4.40 9.69
CA VAL A 165 14.43 -3.16 10.38
C VAL A 165 13.26 -3.39 11.33
N ALA A 166 12.17 -4.01 10.88
CA ALA A 166 11.02 -4.31 11.74
C ALA A 166 11.40 -5.23 12.91
N TYR A 167 12.22 -6.26 12.67
CA TYR A 167 12.73 -7.13 13.74
C TYR A 167 13.48 -6.32 14.81
N GLN A 168 14.34 -5.37 14.42
CA GLN A 168 15.05 -4.52 15.37
C GLN A 168 14.12 -3.54 16.10
N LEU A 169 13.12 -3.01 15.40
CA LEU A 169 12.15 -2.06 15.94
C LEU A 169 11.18 -2.68 16.96
N THR A 170 11.04 -4.01 17.02
CA THR A 170 10.21 -4.68 18.05
C THR A 170 10.58 -4.31 19.48
N HIS A 171 11.84 -3.93 19.72
CA HIS A 171 12.34 -3.52 21.04
C HIS A 171 12.18 -2.01 21.30
N GLN A 172 11.64 -1.23 20.34
CA GLN A 172 11.61 0.24 20.36
C GLN A 172 10.29 0.81 19.81
N LYS A 173 9.18 0.63 20.54
CA LYS A 173 7.83 1.10 20.14
C LYS A 173 7.77 2.57 19.69
N LYS A 174 8.51 3.46 20.36
CA LYS A 174 8.55 4.90 19.99
C LYS A 174 9.09 5.15 18.58
N VAL A 175 10.00 4.30 18.10
CA VAL A 175 10.56 4.43 16.76
C VAL A 175 9.60 3.85 15.73
N ALA A 176 8.87 2.78 16.07
CA ALA A 176 7.78 2.29 15.24
C ALA A 176 6.71 3.37 15.00
N ASP A 177 6.28 4.06 16.06
CA ASP A 177 5.31 5.16 15.97
C ASP A 177 5.85 6.32 15.13
N PHE A 178 7.16 6.53 15.08
CA PHE A 178 7.76 7.53 14.20
C PHE A 178 7.65 7.15 12.72
N PHE A 179 7.88 5.88 12.38
CA PHE A 179 7.76 5.40 11.00
C PHE A 179 6.34 5.53 10.46
N THR A 180 5.33 5.22 11.27
CA THR A 180 3.91 5.38 10.89
C THR A 180 3.54 6.85 10.75
N ASN A 181 3.79 7.67 11.78
CA ASN A 181 3.37 9.07 11.77
C ASN A 181 4.07 9.90 10.69
N TYR A 182 5.38 9.72 10.51
CA TYR A 182 6.15 10.45 9.51
C TYR A 182 5.92 9.88 8.10
N GLY A 183 5.77 8.57 7.98
CA GLY A 183 5.42 7.87 6.74
C GLY A 183 4.13 8.40 6.13
N ASN A 184 3.07 8.49 6.93
CA ASN A 184 1.77 8.99 6.51
C ASN A 184 1.83 10.45 6.01
N TYR A 185 2.87 11.21 6.36
CA TYR A 185 3.11 12.54 5.80
C TYR A 185 3.90 12.53 4.50
N LEU A 186 4.91 11.68 4.36
CA LEU A 186 5.77 11.66 3.18
C LEU A 186 5.21 10.85 2.01
N VAL A 187 4.56 9.72 2.28
CA VAL A 187 4.04 8.80 1.24
C VAL A 187 3.20 9.53 0.19
N PRO A 188 2.24 10.39 0.55
CA PRO A 188 1.43 11.08 -0.45
C PRO A 188 2.23 11.87 -1.49
N PHE A 189 3.29 12.57 -1.03
CA PHE A 189 4.15 13.34 -1.91
C PHE A 189 5.01 12.46 -2.82
N VAL A 190 5.48 11.33 -2.29
CA VAL A 190 6.25 10.35 -3.07
C VAL A 190 5.38 9.75 -4.17
N LEU A 191 4.13 9.37 -3.86
CA LEU A 191 3.19 8.82 -4.84
C LEU A 191 2.80 9.83 -5.91
N MET A 192 2.50 11.08 -5.53
CA MET A 192 2.24 12.15 -6.49
C MET A 192 3.44 12.42 -7.41
N GLY A 193 4.67 12.39 -6.85
CA GLY A 193 5.90 12.52 -7.61
C GLY A 193 6.09 11.36 -8.60
N LEU A 194 5.90 10.13 -8.14
CA LEU A 194 5.98 8.92 -8.97
C LEU A 194 5.00 8.97 -10.14
N GLY A 195 3.73 9.28 -9.87
CA GLY A 195 2.72 9.38 -10.91
C GLY A 195 3.01 10.49 -11.92
N THR A 196 3.49 11.64 -11.45
CA THR A 196 3.93 12.74 -12.32
C THR A 196 5.06 12.30 -13.24
N VAL A 197 6.05 11.55 -12.73
CA VAL A 197 7.14 11.00 -13.53
C VAL A 197 6.62 10.04 -14.60
N ILE A 198 5.64 9.18 -14.28
CA ILE A 198 5.02 8.24 -15.23
C ILE A 198 4.29 9.01 -16.34
N VAL A 199 3.46 10.00 -15.99
CA VAL A 199 2.74 10.85 -16.96
C VAL A 199 3.72 11.56 -17.89
N TRP A 200 4.77 12.16 -17.31
CA TRP A 200 5.77 12.92 -18.04
C TRP A 200 6.54 12.06 -19.04
N LYS A 201 7.03 10.89 -18.60
CA LYS A 201 7.74 9.94 -19.47
C LYS A 201 6.88 9.47 -20.65
N SER A 202 5.60 9.30 -20.39
CA SER A 202 4.64 8.79 -21.37
C SER A 202 4.22 9.82 -22.42
N LYS A 203 4.57 11.11 -22.22
CA LYS A 203 4.12 12.26 -23.04
C LYS A 203 2.60 12.31 -23.25
N ALA A 204 1.86 11.67 -22.34
CA ALA A 204 0.44 11.39 -22.49
C ALA A 204 -0.42 12.66 -22.29
N LEU A 205 -0.03 13.50 -21.34
CA LEU A 205 -0.74 14.74 -21.02
C LEU A 205 0.22 15.93 -21.13
N SER A 206 -0.28 17.03 -21.70
CA SER A 206 0.38 18.32 -21.53
C SER A 206 0.29 18.76 -20.07
N PRO A 207 1.25 19.57 -19.56
CA PRO A 207 1.25 20.02 -18.16
C PRO A 207 -0.07 20.69 -17.73
N LEU A 208 -0.73 21.38 -18.66
CA LEU A 208 -2.01 22.05 -18.41
C LEU A 208 -3.16 21.05 -18.19
N LYS A 209 -3.19 19.95 -18.93
CA LYS A 209 -4.19 18.88 -18.75
C LYS A 209 -3.92 18.07 -17.49
N LEU A 210 -2.64 17.85 -17.15
CA LEU A 210 -2.26 17.22 -15.88
C LEU A 210 -2.75 18.05 -14.69
N LEU A 211 -2.50 19.36 -14.70
CA LEU A 211 -2.99 20.26 -13.65
C LEU A 211 -4.52 20.23 -13.55
N GLY A 212 -5.22 20.28 -14.69
CA GLY A 212 -6.68 20.14 -14.73
C GLY A 212 -7.17 18.81 -14.15
N SER A 213 -6.48 17.70 -14.44
CA SER A 213 -6.78 16.39 -13.88
C SER A 213 -6.56 16.34 -12.37
N CYS A 214 -5.47 16.91 -11.85
CA CYS A 214 -5.21 16.97 -10.41
C CYS A 214 -6.28 17.80 -9.68
N ILE A 215 -6.67 18.95 -10.24
CA ILE A 215 -7.74 19.78 -9.69
C ILE A 215 -9.08 19.02 -9.71
N CYS A 216 -9.38 18.32 -10.80
CA CYS A 216 -10.58 17.50 -10.90
C CYS A 216 -10.59 16.39 -9.84
N LEU A 217 -9.48 15.67 -9.66
CA LEU A 217 -9.33 14.65 -8.62
C LEU A 217 -9.52 15.23 -7.22
N LEU A 218 -8.92 16.39 -6.93
CA LEU A 218 -9.11 17.10 -5.66
C LEU A 218 -10.59 17.42 -5.40
N ILE A 219 -11.32 17.92 -6.40
CA ILE A 219 -12.74 18.25 -6.28
C ILE A 219 -13.59 16.99 -6.09
N LEU A 220 -13.30 15.92 -6.85
CA LEU A 220 -14.04 14.66 -6.79
C LEU A 220 -13.85 13.96 -5.44
N LEU A 221 -12.61 13.87 -4.96
CA LEU A 221 -12.30 13.23 -3.67
C LEU A 221 -12.93 14.01 -2.52
N LYS A 222 -12.80 15.34 -2.51
CA LYS A 222 -13.47 16.18 -1.50
C LYS A 222 -15.00 16.09 -1.53
N LYS A 223 -15.60 15.89 -2.71
CA LYS A 223 -17.05 15.68 -2.84
C LYS A 223 -17.46 14.33 -2.27
N ASP A 224 -16.68 13.28 -2.48
CA ASP A 224 -16.97 11.95 -1.96
C ASP A 224 -16.97 11.94 -0.42
N ASP A 225 -15.98 12.60 0.20
CA ASP A 225 -15.94 12.77 1.67
C ASP A 225 -17.17 13.51 2.19
N SER A 226 -17.62 14.56 1.49
CA SER A 226 -18.80 15.33 1.88
C SER A 226 -20.10 14.51 1.80
N ASN A 227 -20.19 13.58 0.84
CA ASN A 227 -21.33 12.69 0.70
C ASN A 227 -21.35 11.59 1.78
N GLN A 228 -20.18 11.04 2.15
CA GLN A 228 -20.08 10.06 3.23
C GLN A 228 -20.49 10.66 4.58
N ASN A 229 -20.02 11.87 4.90
CA ASN A 229 -20.42 12.58 6.13
C ASN A 229 -21.94 12.85 6.19
N ALA A 230 -22.56 13.18 5.06
CA ALA A 230 -24.01 13.41 4.99
C ALA A 230 -24.86 12.11 5.05
N GLY A 231 -24.25 10.95 4.79
CA GLY A 231 -24.86 9.64 4.93
C GLY A 231 -24.91 9.18 6.39
N ASP A 232 -23.79 9.31 7.11
CA ASP A 232 -23.68 8.94 8.53
C ASP A 232 -24.60 9.79 9.44
N GLU A 233 -24.81 11.07 9.14
CA GLU A 233 -25.74 11.93 9.91
C GLU A 233 -27.22 11.53 9.75
N LYS A 234 -27.59 10.81 8.69
CA LYS A 234 -28.99 10.40 8.44
C LYS A 234 -29.37 9.07 9.09
N GLU A 235 -28.41 8.31 9.62
CA GLU A 235 -28.68 6.98 10.20
C GLU A 235 -28.95 7.02 11.72
N ILE A 236 -28.91 8.21 12.34
CA ILE A 236 -29.35 8.41 13.73
C ILE A 236 -30.87 8.59 13.76
N VAL A 237 -31.62 7.51 13.61
CA VAL A 237 -33.05 7.47 13.97
C VAL A 237 -33.13 7.45 15.51
N PRO A 238 -33.74 8.44 16.18
CA PRO A 238 -33.90 8.38 17.62
C PRO A 238 -34.87 7.23 17.94
N ILE A 239 -34.37 6.21 18.64
CA ILE A 239 -35.21 5.18 19.26
C ILE A 239 -35.99 5.89 20.37
N THR A 240 -37.19 6.37 20.04
CA THR A 240 -38.15 6.81 21.05
C THR A 240 -38.68 5.56 21.74
N ASN A 241 -38.25 5.33 22.98
CA ASN A 241 -38.82 4.33 23.87
C ASN A 241 -40.30 4.69 24.13
N ASP A 242 -41.21 4.00 23.45
CA ASP A 242 -42.63 3.97 23.78
C ASP A 242 -42.82 2.91 24.89
N GLU A 243 -42.65 3.33 26.15
CA GLU A 243 -43.16 2.58 27.29
C GLU A 243 -44.68 2.74 27.38
N SER A 244 -45.42 1.81 26.78
CA SER A 244 -46.83 1.59 27.07
C SER A 244 -47.08 0.18 27.57
N PHE A 245 -46.63 -0.08 28.81
CA PHE A 245 -47.06 -1.21 29.62
C PHE A 245 -48.49 -0.95 30.09
N LYS A 246 -49.48 -1.56 29.43
CA LYS A 246 -50.86 -1.61 29.93
C LYS A 246 -51.04 -2.85 30.83
N LEU A 247 -51.51 -2.58 32.04
CA LEU A 247 -52.16 -3.49 32.99
C LEU A 247 -53.33 -4.26 32.36
#